data_AF-A0A2U1DME4-F1
#
_entry.id   AF-A0A2U1DME4-F1
#
_cell.length_a   1.000
_cell.length_b   1.000
_cell.length_c   1.000
_cell.angle_alpha   90.00
_cell.angle_beta   90.00
_cell.angle_gamma   90.00
#
_symmetry.space_group_name_H-M   'P 1'
#
loop_
_entity.id
_entity.type
_entity.pdbx_description
1 polymer ?
#
loop_
_entity_poly.entity_id
_entity_poly.type
_entity_poly.pdbx_seq_one_letter_code
_entity_poly.pdbx_strand_id
1 'polypeptide(L)'
;WLSLKYIDQDIEINCDKLVVQQLGDTIKNRKAYCSSMLKLVEREFYENNLYLKLNPNIERMEIIKIWKKTLAGLIVFMFAFTFCLPVFANVVDLSQDRVETQGKVINNFEVNNDNRVQTISDEEYEKLELGKLSVRESGLANIDEQIKLGSFEKIAYEFEISGDYQGFVLNLKNMSCPGGVDYSIIIEEDGDIIYKKSFDSDSKLKLEAQKGSAYIVTVCNESNKNLSGQVNINSYTR
;
A
#
# COMPACT_ATOMS: atom_id res chain seq x y z
N TRP A 1 42.82 17.24 6.49
CA TRP A 1 44.21 16.80 6.71
C TRP A 1 44.47 16.48 8.18
N LEU A 2 44.18 17.38 9.12
CA LEU A 2 44.30 17.10 10.57
C LEU A 2 43.47 15.86 11.01
N SER A 3 42.21 15.77 10.58
CA SER A 3 41.33 14.65 10.92
C SER A 3 41.84 13.29 10.42
N LEU A 4 42.50 13.26 9.26
CA LEU A 4 43.07 12.03 8.71
C LEU A 4 44.23 11.53 9.57
N LYS A 5 45.09 12.45 10.03
CA LYS A 5 46.20 12.14 10.95
C LYS A 5 45.71 11.53 12.28
N TYR A 6 44.60 12.03 12.82
CA TYR A 6 44.00 11.46 14.03
C TYR A 6 43.39 10.08 13.80
N ILE A 7 42.74 9.86 12.65
CA ILE A 7 42.19 8.55 12.28
C ILE A 7 43.33 7.52 12.15
N ASP A 8 44.43 7.87 11.49
CA ASP A 8 45.59 6.98 11.36
C ASP A 8 46.17 6.62 12.73
N GLN A 9 46.31 7.60 13.63
CA GLN A 9 46.77 7.37 15.01
C GLN A 9 45.84 6.44 15.80
N ASP A 10 44.52 6.62 15.67
CA ASP A 10 43.53 5.78 16.35
C ASP A 10 43.56 4.33 15.85
N ILE A 11 43.76 4.14 14.53
CA ILE A 11 43.92 2.81 13.93
C ILE A 11 45.15 2.13 14.50
N GLU A 12 46.30 2.81 14.51
CA GLU A 12 47.56 2.27 15.05
C GLU A 12 47.44 1.86 16.52
N ILE A 13 46.83 2.71 17.36
CA ILE A 13 46.62 2.42 18.79
C ILE A 13 45.69 1.21 18.97
N ASN A 14 44.66 1.06 18.13
CA ASN A 14 43.75 -0.08 18.20
C ASN A 14 44.43 -1.38 17.76
N CYS A 15 45.29 -1.34 16.74
CA CYS A 15 46.13 -2.47 16.37
C CYS A 15 47.05 -2.89 17.52
N ASP A 16 47.72 -1.94 18.19
CA ASP A 16 48.59 -2.23 19.34
C ASP A 16 47.83 -2.92 20.48
N LYS A 17 46.61 -2.45 20.78
CA LYS A 17 45.72 -3.08 21.77
C LYS A 17 45.36 -4.52 21.38
N LEU A 18 45.08 -4.79 20.11
CA LEU A 18 44.76 -6.14 19.63
C LEU A 18 45.96 -7.09 19.77
N VAL A 19 47.17 -6.64 19.46
CA VAL A 19 48.40 -7.45 19.62
C VAL A 19 48.61 -7.80 21.09
N VAL A 20 48.47 -6.84 22.00
CA VAL A 20 48.58 -7.10 23.46
C VAL A 20 47.49 -8.07 23.94
N GLN A 21 46.27 -7.98 23.40
CA GLN A 21 45.20 -8.93 23.73
C GLN A 21 45.53 -10.36 23.29
N GLN A 22 46.07 -10.53 22.08
CA GLN A 22 46.49 -11.85 21.57
C GLN A 22 47.65 -12.45 22.37
N LEU A 23 48.58 -11.61 22.85
CA LEU A 23 49.67 -12.04 23.74
C LEU A 23 49.20 -12.35 25.16
N GLY A 24 47.97 -11.97 25.53
CA GLY A 24 47.43 -12.05 26.87
C GLY A 24 47.70 -10.77 27.66
N ASP A 25 46.62 -10.17 28.18
CA ASP A 25 46.64 -8.84 28.78
C ASP A 25 47.24 -8.81 30.20
N THR A 26 48.56 -9.01 30.31
CA THR A 26 49.31 -8.99 31.57
C THR A 26 50.34 -7.86 31.60
N ILE A 27 50.71 -7.39 32.79
CA ILE A 27 51.76 -6.36 32.97
C ILE A 27 53.08 -6.81 32.32
N LYS A 28 53.41 -8.11 32.40
CA LYS A 28 54.62 -8.67 31.79
C LYS A 28 54.59 -8.56 30.27
N ASN A 29 53.47 -8.95 29.65
CA ASN A 29 53.34 -8.95 28.19
C ASN A 29 53.29 -7.53 27.61
N ARG A 30 52.61 -6.61 28.30
CA ARG A 30 52.63 -5.17 27.93
C ARG A 30 54.03 -4.58 27.98
N LYS A 31 54.79 -4.85 29.05
CA LYS A 31 56.20 -4.40 29.17
C LYS A 31 57.07 -4.96 28.06
N ALA A 32 56.91 -6.24 27.73
CA ALA A 32 57.63 -6.88 26.64
C ALA A 32 57.29 -6.23 25.28
N TYR A 33 56.00 -5.96 25.03
CA TYR A 33 55.54 -5.30 23.82
C TYR A 33 56.08 -3.86 23.68
N CYS A 34 55.97 -3.03 24.73
CA CYS A 34 56.55 -1.68 24.75
C CYS A 34 58.09 -1.72 24.58
N SER A 35 58.77 -2.71 25.17
CA SER A 35 60.23 -2.85 25.00
C SER A 35 60.61 -3.20 23.56
N SER A 36 59.83 -4.05 22.88
CA SER A 36 60.02 -4.33 21.45
C SER A 36 59.76 -3.10 20.58
N MET A 37 58.73 -2.31 20.91
CA MET A 37 58.43 -1.06 20.21
C MET A 37 59.55 -0.03 20.39
N LEU A 38 60.08 0.12 21.61
CA LEU A 38 61.23 0.99 21.88
C LEU A 38 62.48 0.56 21.11
N LYS A 39 62.76 -0.75 21.02
CA LYS A 39 63.87 -1.26 20.20
C LYS A 39 63.70 -0.95 18.71
N LEU A 40 62.46 -0.90 18.21
CA LEU A 40 62.18 -0.51 16.83
C LEU A 40 62.41 1.00 16.62
N VAL A 41 61.98 1.84 17.57
CA VAL A 41 62.32 3.28 17.57
C VAL A 41 63.84 3.45 17.54
N GLU A 42 64.55 2.84 18.50
CA GLU A 42 66.01 2.91 18.59
C GLU A 42 66.68 2.41 17.31
N ARG A 43 66.16 1.35 16.67
CA ARG A 43 66.73 0.81 15.44
C ARG A 43 66.45 1.68 14.20
N GLU A 44 65.27 2.28 14.07
CA GLU A 44 64.97 3.25 13.00
C GLU A 44 65.89 4.47 13.05
N PHE A 45 66.31 4.89 14.25
CA PHE A 45 67.31 5.96 14.39
C PHE A 45 68.70 5.58 13.84
N TYR A 46 69.03 4.29 13.72
CA TYR A 46 70.34 3.79 13.24
C TYR A 46 70.32 3.16 11.83
N GLU A 47 69.20 2.61 11.37
CA GLU A 47 69.06 1.98 10.04
C GLU A 47 67.71 2.31 9.38
N ASN A 48 67.73 3.16 8.35
CA ASN A 48 66.54 3.60 7.59
C ASN A 48 65.99 2.55 6.57
N ASN A 49 66.06 1.24 6.85
CA ASN A 49 65.65 0.20 5.89
C ASN A 49 64.65 -0.82 6.47
N LEU A 50 63.54 -0.34 7.03
CA LEU A 50 62.36 -1.18 7.27
C LEU A 50 61.33 -0.97 6.15
N TYR A 51 60.96 -2.06 5.47
CA TYR A 51 59.90 -2.08 4.44
C TYR A 51 58.50 -1.83 5.01
N LEU A 52 58.34 -1.94 6.33
CA LEU A 52 57.14 -1.58 7.06
C LEU A 52 57.32 -0.16 7.60
N LYS A 53 56.57 0.81 7.07
CA LYS A 53 56.40 2.13 7.70
C LYS A 53 55.60 1.96 8.99
N LEU A 54 56.27 1.53 10.05
CA LEU A 54 55.75 1.65 11.40
C LEU A 54 56.06 3.08 11.86
N ASN A 55 55.12 3.75 12.52
CA ASN A 55 55.39 5.06 13.13
C ASN A 55 55.42 4.94 14.66
N PRO A 56 56.41 4.22 15.23
CA PRO A 56 56.43 3.96 16.65
C PRO A 56 56.58 5.27 17.44
N ASN A 57 55.60 5.59 18.28
CA ASN A 57 55.55 6.83 19.05
C ASN A 57 55.50 6.53 20.56
N ILE A 58 56.21 7.32 21.35
CA ILE A 58 56.22 7.26 22.82
C ILE A 58 54.81 7.42 23.40
N GLU A 59 53.99 8.30 22.80
CA GLU A 59 52.59 8.51 23.21
C GLU A 59 51.77 7.22 23.13
N ARG A 60 51.99 6.38 22.10
CA ARG A 60 51.31 5.08 21.95
C ARG A 60 51.73 4.09 23.02
N MET A 61 53.01 4.09 23.42
CA MET A 61 53.53 3.25 24.49
C MET A 61 52.94 3.63 25.85
N GLU A 62 52.75 4.92 26.13
CA GLU A 62 52.08 5.39 27.35
C GLU A 62 50.61 4.94 27.40
N ILE A 63 49.89 5.04 26.28
CA ILE A 63 48.50 4.58 26.18
C ILE A 63 48.42 3.07 26.48
N ILE A 64 49.28 2.24 25.90
CA ILE A 64 49.28 0.78 26.15
C ILE A 64 49.65 0.44 27.59
N LYS A 65 50.56 1.20 28.21
CA LYS A 65 50.95 1.01 29.61
C LYS A 65 49.77 1.24 30.57
N ILE A 66 49.00 2.30 30.35
CA ILE A 66 47.91 2.74 31.24
C ILE A 66 46.57 2.09 30.86
N TRP A 67 46.43 1.60 29.63
CA TRP A 67 45.21 1.00 29.09
C TRP A 67 44.64 -0.06 30.02
N LYS A 68 43.38 0.07 30.43
CA LYS A 68 42.63 -0.98 31.12
C LYS A 68 41.37 -1.22 30.31
N LYS A 69 41.02 -2.50 30.11
CA LYS A 69 39.74 -2.85 29.51
C LYS A 69 38.64 -2.51 30.50
N THR A 70 38.02 -1.34 30.35
CA THR A 70 36.81 -0.97 31.09
C THR A 70 35.59 -1.54 30.36
N LEU A 71 34.83 -2.39 31.05
CA LEU A 71 33.51 -2.88 30.60
C LEU A 71 32.49 -1.75 30.37
N ALA A 72 32.80 -0.53 30.83
CA ALA A 72 31.96 0.65 30.68
C ALA A 72 31.57 0.95 29.22
N GLY A 73 32.48 0.77 28.26
CA GLY A 73 32.18 1.03 26.84
C GLY A 73 31.11 0.08 26.28
N LEU A 74 31.13 -1.19 26.70
CA LEU A 74 30.14 -2.20 26.30
C LEU A 74 28.79 -1.93 26.95
N ILE A 75 28.79 -1.48 28.21
CA ILE A 75 27.59 -1.06 28.94
C ILE A 75 26.93 0.15 28.27
N VAL A 76 27.71 1.18 27.92
CA VAL A 76 27.20 2.38 27.22
C VAL A 76 26.64 2.03 25.84
N PHE A 77 27.31 1.15 25.10
CA PHE A 77 26.82 0.66 23.81
C PHE A 77 25.48 -0.09 23.95
N MET A 78 25.35 -0.97 24.95
CA MET A 78 24.08 -1.66 25.23
C MET A 78 22.97 -0.69 25.62
N PHE A 79 23.26 0.33 26.43
CA PHE A 79 22.27 1.36 26.77
C PHE A 79 21.84 2.20 25.56
N ALA A 80 22.77 2.57 24.67
CA ALA A 80 22.42 3.29 23.44
C ALA A 80 21.54 2.44 22.52
N PHE A 81 21.83 1.14 22.41
CA PHE A 81 21.01 0.21 21.62
C PHE A 81 19.59 0.07 22.20
N THR A 82 19.44 -0.08 23.52
CA THR A 82 18.12 -0.20 24.16
C THR A 82 17.30 1.09 24.09
N PHE A 83 17.94 2.26 24.19
CA PHE A 83 17.26 3.55 24.01
C PHE A 83 16.77 3.83 22.59
N CYS A 84 17.33 3.16 21.57
CA CYS A 84 16.85 3.27 20.18
C CYS A 84 15.65 2.37 19.87
N LEU A 85 15.42 1.29 20.64
CA LEU A 85 14.30 0.37 20.45
C LEU A 85 12.90 1.04 20.54
N PRO A 86 12.61 1.97 21.48
CA PRO A 86 11.28 2.56 21.58
C PRO A 86 10.85 3.41 20.37
N VAL A 87 11.77 3.84 19.50
CA VAL A 87 11.43 4.51 18.22
C VAL A 87 10.70 3.55 17.27
N PHE A 88 10.93 2.24 17.39
CA PHE A 88 10.24 1.20 16.61
C PHE A 88 9.12 0.50 17.38
N ALA A 89 8.98 0.73 18.69
CA ALA A 89 7.95 0.10 19.52
C ALA A 89 6.65 0.92 19.63
N ASN A 90 6.66 2.19 19.18
CA ASN A 90 5.41 2.91 18.91
C ASN A 90 4.84 2.49 17.56
N VAL A 91 4.59 1.19 17.40
CA VAL A 91 3.65 0.68 16.42
C VAL A 91 2.31 0.75 17.12
N VAL A 92 1.62 1.87 16.96
CA VAL A 92 0.17 1.90 17.11
C VAL A 92 -0.36 0.69 16.35
N ASP A 93 -1.18 -0.12 17.01
CA ASP A 93 -1.85 -1.28 16.43
C ASP A 93 -2.58 -0.84 15.15
N LEU A 94 -1.88 -0.94 14.03
CA LEU A 94 -2.37 -0.63 12.70
C LEU A 94 -2.93 -1.91 12.12
N SER A 95 -3.97 -2.41 12.80
CA SER A 95 -4.90 -3.37 12.24
C SER A 95 -5.80 -2.65 11.22
N GLN A 96 -5.20 -2.18 10.13
CA GLN A 96 -5.84 -2.01 8.83
C GLN A 96 -4.79 -1.55 7.82
N ASP A 97 -4.73 -2.26 6.69
CA ASP A 97 -3.97 -1.93 5.49
C ASP A 97 -4.01 -0.42 5.18
N ARG A 98 -2.97 0.32 5.58
CA ARG A 98 -2.78 1.69 5.11
C ARG A 98 -2.19 1.63 3.72
N VAL A 99 -3.06 1.56 2.72
CA VAL A 99 -2.74 2.11 1.40
C VAL A 99 -2.61 3.63 1.58
N GLU A 100 -1.39 4.16 1.46
CA GLU A 100 -1.20 5.61 1.38
C GLU A 100 -1.79 6.11 0.07
N THR A 101 -3.03 6.59 0.13
CA THR A 101 -3.70 7.21 -1.02
C THR A 101 -3.29 8.67 -1.12
N GLN A 102 -2.55 9.02 -2.17
CA GLN A 102 -2.43 10.41 -2.59
C GLN A 102 -3.74 10.82 -3.28
N GLY A 103 -4.70 11.33 -2.52
CA GLY A 103 -5.99 11.80 -3.06
C GLY A 103 -7.03 12.05 -1.97
N LYS A 104 -8.06 12.83 -2.30
CA LYS A 104 -9.23 12.98 -1.42
C LYS A 104 -10.01 11.66 -1.45
N VAL A 105 -10.07 10.96 -0.31
CA VAL A 105 -10.94 9.79 -0.16
C VAL A 105 -12.39 10.25 -0.27
N ILE A 106 -13.07 9.88 -1.36
CA ILE A 106 -14.50 10.13 -1.53
C ILE A 106 -15.20 8.93 -0.87
N ASN A 107 -15.67 9.12 0.36
CA ASN A 107 -16.34 8.07 1.15
C ASN A 107 -17.75 7.74 0.67
N ASN A 108 -18.27 8.47 -0.32
CA ASN A 108 -19.65 8.32 -0.79
C ASN A 108 -19.60 7.87 -2.26
N PHE A 109 -19.56 6.55 -2.47
CA PHE A 109 -19.75 5.95 -3.79
C PHE A 109 -21.22 5.90 -4.22
N GLU A 110 -22.15 6.24 -3.31
CA GLU A 110 -23.57 6.29 -3.58
C GLU A 110 -23.97 7.68 -4.08
N VAL A 111 -24.40 7.74 -5.34
CA VAL A 111 -25.02 8.90 -5.97
C VAL A 111 -26.47 8.53 -6.24
N ASN A 112 -27.40 9.38 -5.82
CA ASN A 112 -28.81 9.28 -6.19
C ASN A 112 -29.38 10.69 -6.22
N ASN A 113 -29.22 11.34 -7.37
CA ASN A 113 -29.69 12.70 -7.56
C ASN A 113 -31.22 12.69 -7.61
N ASP A 114 -31.84 13.63 -6.90
CA ASP A 114 -33.29 13.81 -6.80
C ASP A 114 -34.09 12.64 -6.19
N ASN A 115 -33.43 11.61 -5.62
CA ASN A 115 -34.07 10.40 -5.09
C ASN A 115 -35.02 9.70 -6.06
N ARG A 116 -34.76 9.86 -7.36
CA ARG A 116 -35.61 9.33 -8.45
C ARG A 116 -35.39 7.84 -8.72
N VAL A 117 -34.33 7.26 -8.14
CA VAL A 117 -34.03 5.82 -8.23
C VAL A 117 -34.26 5.16 -6.88
N GLN A 118 -35.09 4.12 -6.84
CA GLN A 118 -35.45 3.43 -5.61
C GLN A 118 -35.24 1.93 -5.78
N THR A 119 -34.68 1.29 -4.75
CA THR A 119 -34.66 -0.18 -4.68
C THR A 119 -36.04 -0.65 -4.25
N ILE A 120 -36.66 -1.52 -5.04
CA ILE A 120 -38.03 -2.01 -4.82
C ILE A 120 -38.04 -3.49 -4.44
N SER A 121 -39.12 -3.91 -3.76
CA SER A 121 -39.34 -5.32 -3.43
C SER A 121 -39.97 -6.10 -4.59
N ASP A 122 -39.97 -7.43 -4.49
CA ASP A 122 -40.60 -8.34 -5.45
C ASP A 122 -42.11 -8.09 -5.54
N GLU A 123 -42.75 -7.83 -4.40
CA GLU A 123 -44.18 -7.50 -4.33
C GLU A 123 -44.53 -6.19 -5.02
N GLU A 124 -43.65 -5.18 -4.97
CA GLU A 124 -43.85 -3.94 -5.72
C GLU A 124 -43.59 -4.18 -7.21
N TYR A 125 -42.55 -4.92 -7.56
CA TYR A 125 -42.21 -5.26 -8.94
C TYR A 125 -43.37 -5.98 -9.66
N GLU A 126 -44.01 -6.95 -9.00
CA GLU A 126 -45.14 -7.71 -9.57
C GLU A 126 -46.40 -6.87 -9.82
N LYS A 127 -46.54 -5.73 -9.14
CA LYS A 127 -47.68 -4.81 -9.32
C LYS A 127 -47.49 -3.84 -10.50
N LEU A 128 -46.28 -3.78 -11.08
CA LEU A 128 -45.98 -2.84 -12.17
C LEU A 128 -46.45 -3.39 -13.52
N GLU A 129 -47.12 -2.53 -14.30
CA GLU A 129 -47.43 -2.82 -15.70
C GLU A 129 -46.19 -2.52 -16.56
N LEU A 130 -45.47 -3.58 -16.94
CA LEU A 130 -44.23 -3.45 -17.70
C LEU A 130 -44.53 -3.18 -19.19
N GLY A 131 -43.95 -2.10 -19.69
CA GLY A 131 -44.05 -1.63 -21.07
C GLY A 131 -42.85 -2.03 -21.93
N LYS A 132 -42.72 -1.38 -23.09
CA LYS A 132 -41.59 -1.55 -24.03
C LYS A 132 -40.67 -0.33 -24.03
N LEU A 133 -39.35 -0.56 -24.13
CA LEU A 133 -38.35 0.50 -24.33
C LEU A 133 -38.12 0.78 -25.83
N SER A 134 -37.80 2.03 -26.17
CA SER A 134 -37.29 2.39 -27.49
C SER A 134 -35.76 2.44 -27.47
N VAL A 135 -35.12 1.40 -28.01
CA VAL A 135 -33.66 1.34 -28.23
C VAL A 135 -33.32 2.11 -29.51
N ARG A 136 -32.25 2.91 -29.49
CA ARG A 136 -31.83 3.75 -30.64
C ARG A 136 -31.49 2.94 -31.90
N GLU A 137 -31.15 1.67 -31.75
CA GLU A 137 -30.99 0.73 -32.87
C GLU A 137 -32.19 -0.23 -32.95
N SER A 138 -33.17 0.16 -33.76
CA SER A 138 -34.21 -0.72 -34.34
C SER A 138 -34.98 -1.64 -33.39
N GLY A 139 -36.09 -1.12 -32.85
CA GLY A 139 -37.25 -1.94 -32.47
C GLY A 139 -37.57 -1.93 -30.98
N LEU A 140 -38.88 -1.86 -30.69
CA LEU A 140 -39.49 -1.90 -29.37
C LEU A 140 -39.24 -3.25 -28.67
N ALA A 141 -38.05 -3.43 -28.10
CA ALA A 141 -37.68 -4.63 -27.38
C ALA A 141 -37.24 -4.26 -25.97
N ASN A 142 -37.89 -4.90 -24.99
CA ASN A 142 -37.36 -4.95 -23.63
C ASN A 142 -36.00 -5.62 -23.65
N ILE A 143 -35.10 -5.15 -22.79
CA ILE A 143 -33.80 -5.77 -22.62
C ILE A 143 -34.03 -6.91 -21.64
N ASP A 144 -33.80 -8.13 -22.10
CA ASP A 144 -33.77 -9.36 -21.30
C ASP A 144 -32.60 -10.18 -21.82
N GLU A 145 -31.46 -10.06 -21.14
CA GLU A 145 -30.20 -10.63 -21.60
C GLU A 145 -29.47 -11.35 -20.47
N GLN A 146 -28.92 -12.52 -20.78
CA GLN A 146 -27.92 -13.15 -19.93
C GLN A 146 -26.55 -12.51 -20.15
N ILE A 147 -26.01 -11.94 -19.08
CA ILE A 147 -24.70 -11.30 -19.11
C ILE A 147 -23.62 -12.22 -18.56
N LYS A 148 -22.42 -12.09 -19.11
CA LYS A 148 -21.20 -12.67 -18.58
C LYS A 148 -20.08 -11.65 -18.71
N LEU A 149 -19.77 -10.98 -17.62
CA LEU A 149 -18.73 -9.97 -17.54
C LEU A 149 -17.46 -10.60 -16.97
N GLY A 150 -16.34 -10.42 -17.68
CA GLY A 150 -15.02 -10.73 -17.17
C GLY A 150 -14.63 -9.86 -15.99
N SER A 151 -13.42 -10.08 -15.47
CA SER A 151 -12.85 -9.28 -14.38
C SER A 151 -12.85 -7.79 -14.72
N PHE A 152 -13.47 -6.96 -13.88
CA PHE A 152 -13.57 -5.51 -14.07
C PHE A 152 -14.20 -5.05 -15.39
N GLU A 153 -14.94 -5.93 -16.07
CA GLU A 153 -15.65 -5.58 -17.31
C GLU A 153 -16.98 -4.90 -17.02
N LYS A 154 -17.49 -4.21 -18.05
CA LYS A 154 -18.77 -3.53 -18.00
C LYS A 154 -19.58 -3.75 -19.27
N ILE A 155 -20.89 -3.66 -19.14
CA ILE A 155 -21.84 -3.60 -20.25
C ILE A 155 -22.73 -2.38 -20.08
N ALA A 156 -23.05 -1.72 -21.18
CA ALA A 156 -23.87 -0.51 -21.19
C ALA A 156 -25.07 -0.69 -22.12
N TYR A 157 -26.21 -0.19 -21.67
CA TYR A 157 -27.48 -0.23 -22.37
C TYR A 157 -27.97 1.20 -22.60
N GLU A 158 -27.99 1.63 -23.85
CA GLU A 158 -28.45 2.97 -24.24
C GLU A 158 -29.87 2.90 -24.82
N PHE A 159 -30.78 3.71 -24.29
CA PHE A 159 -32.16 3.78 -24.75
C PHE A 159 -32.80 5.13 -24.43
N GLU A 160 -33.92 5.42 -25.08
CA GLU A 160 -34.73 6.60 -24.80
C GLU A 160 -36.07 6.19 -24.19
N ILE A 161 -36.57 6.98 -23.23
CA ILE A 161 -37.93 6.83 -22.72
C ILE A 161 -38.84 7.77 -23.51
N SER A 162 -39.57 7.20 -24.47
CA SER A 162 -40.57 7.89 -25.27
C SER A 162 -41.99 7.37 -24.98
N GLY A 163 -43.00 8.25 -25.07
CA GLY A 163 -44.40 7.92 -24.82
C GLY A 163 -44.93 8.33 -23.44
N ASP A 164 -45.94 7.60 -22.95
CA ASP A 164 -46.64 7.87 -21.68
C ASP A 164 -46.14 7.02 -20.50
N TYR A 165 -44.97 6.39 -20.65
CA TYR A 165 -44.30 5.68 -19.57
C TYR A 165 -43.83 6.66 -18.49
N GLN A 166 -43.92 6.23 -17.23
CA GLN A 166 -43.47 7.03 -16.08
C GLN A 166 -41.97 6.87 -15.84
N GLY A 167 -41.37 5.80 -16.36
CA GLY A 167 -40.03 5.41 -16.01
C GLY A 167 -39.65 4.04 -16.53
N PHE A 168 -38.59 3.50 -15.96
CA PHE A 168 -38.16 2.13 -16.21
C PHE A 168 -37.76 1.40 -14.93
N VAL A 169 -37.79 0.08 -15.01
CA VAL A 169 -37.35 -0.84 -13.97
C VAL A 169 -36.18 -1.63 -14.51
N LEU A 170 -35.12 -1.68 -13.72
CA LEU A 170 -33.96 -2.53 -13.90
C LEU A 170 -34.03 -3.67 -12.90
N ASN A 171 -33.97 -4.90 -13.36
CA ASN A 171 -34.11 -6.10 -12.54
C ASN A 171 -32.98 -7.07 -12.86
N LEU A 172 -31.98 -7.10 -11.97
CA LEU A 172 -30.82 -7.98 -12.04
C LEU A 172 -31.09 -9.22 -11.20
N LYS A 173 -31.05 -10.38 -11.85
CA LYS A 173 -31.42 -11.66 -11.27
C LYS A 173 -30.34 -12.69 -11.49
N ASN A 174 -30.29 -13.67 -10.59
CA ASN A 174 -29.36 -14.80 -10.66
C ASN A 174 -27.90 -14.33 -10.77
N MET A 175 -27.56 -13.23 -10.10
CA MET A 175 -26.21 -12.68 -10.10
C MET A 175 -25.30 -13.67 -9.35
N SER A 176 -24.23 -14.07 -10.02
CA SER A 176 -23.33 -15.10 -9.52
C SER A 176 -21.90 -14.80 -9.93
N CYS A 177 -21.00 -14.91 -8.95
CA CYS A 177 -19.58 -14.72 -9.13
C CYS A 177 -18.83 -15.67 -8.18
N PRO A 178 -17.86 -16.48 -8.65
CA PRO A 178 -17.14 -17.42 -7.80
C PRO A 178 -16.38 -16.78 -6.62
N GLY A 179 -16.03 -15.49 -6.72
CA GLY A 179 -15.33 -14.73 -5.69
C GLY A 179 -16.24 -13.97 -4.73
N GLY A 180 -17.56 -14.13 -4.85
CA GLY A 180 -18.55 -13.22 -4.25
C GLY A 180 -19.07 -12.24 -5.30
N VAL A 181 -20.38 -11.98 -5.26
CA VAL A 181 -21.03 -11.03 -6.15
C VAL A 181 -20.66 -9.63 -5.68
N ASP A 182 -20.10 -8.84 -6.59
CA ASP A 182 -19.77 -7.43 -6.37
C ASP A 182 -19.85 -6.71 -7.71
N TYR A 183 -20.87 -5.87 -7.87
CA TYR A 183 -21.10 -5.12 -9.09
C TYR A 183 -21.66 -3.74 -8.77
N SER A 184 -21.42 -2.78 -9.66
CA SER A 184 -22.00 -1.45 -9.57
C SER A 184 -22.93 -1.15 -10.75
N ILE A 185 -23.95 -0.35 -10.48
CA ILE A 185 -24.86 0.19 -11.48
C ILE A 185 -24.61 1.68 -11.56
N ILE A 186 -24.44 2.18 -12.78
CA ILE A 186 -24.34 3.60 -13.10
C ILE A 186 -25.49 3.92 -14.05
N ILE A 187 -26.27 4.97 -13.73
CA ILE A 187 -27.32 5.48 -14.61
C ILE A 187 -26.98 6.92 -14.97
N GLU A 188 -26.89 7.16 -16.27
CA GLU A 188 -26.68 8.48 -16.86
C GLU A 188 -27.98 8.94 -17.53
N GLU A 189 -28.36 10.21 -17.32
CA GLU A 189 -29.48 10.91 -17.96
C GLU A 189 -28.88 12.09 -18.75
N ASP A 190 -29.02 12.09 -20.08
CA ASP A 190 -28.52 13.13 -20.98
C ASP A 190 -27.02 13.49 -20.78
N GLY A 191 -26.23 12.52 -20.32
CA GLY A 191 -24.78 12.64 -20.08
C GLY A 191 -24.38 12.91 -18.62
N ASP A 192 -25.34 13.15 -17.72
CA ASP A 192 -25.10 13.36 -16.30
C ASP A 192 -25.36 12.08 -15.49
N ILE A 193 -24.43 11.70 -14.61
CA ILE A 193 -24.62 10.56 -13.69
C ILE A 193 -25.66 10.97 -12.64
N ILE A 194 -26.85 10.37 -12.73
CA ILE A 194 -27.94 10.57 -11.77
C ILE A 194 -27.97 9.49 -10.69
N TYR A 195 -27.38 8.32 -10.96
CA TYR A 195 -27.32 7.23 -10.01
C TYR A 195 -26.03 6.44 -10.11
N LYS A 196 -25.45 6.09 -8.95
CA LYS A 196 -24.34 5.15 -8.83
C LYS A 196 -24.45 4.41 -7.52
N LYS A 197 -24.47 3.08 -7.56
CA LYS A 197 -24.46 2.25 -6.33
C LYS A 197 -23.88 0.86 -6.59
N SER A 198 -23.24 0.28 -5.58
CA SER A 198 -22.74 -1.11 -5.58
C SER A 198 -23.72 -2.07 -4.90
N PHE A 199 -23.70 -3.32 -5.35
CA PHE A 199 -24.58 -4.40 -4.91
C PHE A 199 -23.80 -5.70 -4.76
N ASP A 200 -24.17 -6.47 -3.74
CA ASP A 200 -23.59 -7.78 -3.41
C ASP A 200 -24.54 -8.95 -3.69
N SER A 201 -25.70 -8.65 -4.29
CA SER A 201 -26.81 -9.58 -4.49
C SER A 201 -27.74 -9.10 -5.61
N ASP A 202 -28.74 -9.91 -5.96
CA ASP A 202 -29.80 -9.55 -6.91
C ASP A 202 -30.48 -8.24 -6.50
N SER A 203 -30.80 -7.37 -7.47
CA SER A 203 -31.35 -6.06 -7.18
C SER A 203 -32.43 -5.64 -8.18
N LYS A 204 -33.41 -4.88 -7.70
CA LYS A 204 -34.50 -4.32 -8.47
C LYS A 204 -34.53 -2.82 -8.24
N LEU A 205 -34.30 -2.04 -9.29
CA LEU A 205 -34.31 -0.59 -9.24
C LEU A 205 -35.46 -0.05 -10.08
N LYS A 206 -36.20 0.88 -9.52
CA LYS A 206 -37.24 1.65 -10.20
C LYS A 206 -36.76 3.08 -10.36
N LEU A 207 -36.81 3.59 -11.58
CA LEU A 207 -36.43 4.97 -11.90
C LEU A 207 -37.64 5.71 -12.46
N GLU A 208 -37.93 6.89 -11.91
CA GLU A 208 -38.87 7.84 -12.49
C GLU A 208 -38.17 8.67 -13.58
N ALA A 209 -38.58 8.53 -14.84
CA ALA A 209 -37.87 9.11 -15.99
C ALA A 209 -38.41 10.50 -16.38
N GLN A 210 -37.54 11.31 -16.98
CA GLN A 210 -37.90 12.54 -17.67
C GLN A 210 -38.25 12.22 -19.12
N LYS A 211 -39.37 12.79 -19.60
CA LYS A 211 -39.85 12.56 -20.95
C LYS A 211 -38.86 13.14 -21.97
N GLY A 212 -38.43 12.31 -22.91
CA GLY A 212 -37.54 12.71 -23.99
C GLY A 212 -36.05 12.69 -23.66
N SER A 213 -35.68 12.29 -22.44
CA SER A 213 -34.28 12.09 -22.05
C SER A 213 -33.73 10.77 -22.58
N ALA A 214 -32.44 10.79 -22.90
CA ALA A 214 -31.66 9.60 -23.22
C ALA A 214 -31.02 9.04 -21.95
N TYR A 215 -31.05 7.72 -21.82
CA TYR A 215 -30.52 7.00 -20.68
C TYR A 215 -29.44 6.02 -21.09
N ILE A 216 -28.40 5.93 -20.26
CA ILE A 216 -27.40 4.87 -20.32
C ILE A 216 -27.37 4.16 -18.97
N VAL A 217 -27.68 2.87 -18.98
CA VAL A 217 -27.56 2.00 -17.80
C VAL A 217 -26.31 1.15 -17.98
N THR A 218 -25.34 1.32 -17.10
CA THR A 218 -24.10 0.54 -17.11
C THR A 218 -24.04 -0.40 -15.91
N VAL A 219 -23.81 -1.68 -16.17
CA VAL A 219 -23.50 -2.69 -15.15
C VAL A 219 -22.00 -2.96 -15.19
N CYS A 220 -21.30 -2.70 -14.09
CA CYS A 220 -19.87 -2.93 -13.96
C CYS A 220 -19.61 -4.07 -12.98
N ASN A 221 -18.82 -5.07 -13.38
CA ASN A 221 -18.29 -6.06 -12.45
C ASN A 221 -17.17 -5.42 -11.64
N GLU A 222 -17.27 -5.38 -10.31
CA GLU A 222 -16.23 -4.83 -9.43
C GLU A 222 -15.29 -5.93 -8.91
N SER A 223 -15.57 -7.18 -9.27
CA SER A 223 -14.78 -8.35 -8.87
C SER A 223 -13.65 -8.67 -9.84
N ASN A 224 -12.61 -9.32 -9.31
CA ASN A 224 -11.53 -9.91 -10.11
C ASN A 224 -11.88 -11.28 -10.71
N LYS A 225 -13.13 -11.74 -10.53
CA LYS A 225 -13.69 -12.97 -11.09
C LYS A 225 -14.83 -12.64 -12.04
N ASN A 226 -15.19 -13.61 -12.88
CA ASN A 226 -16.29 -13.43 -13.82
C ASN A 226 -17.63 -13.33 -13.09
N LEU A 227 -18.39 -12.31 -13.42
CA LEU A 227 -19.77 -12.12 -13.01
C LEU A 227 -20.70 -12.62 -14.11
N SER A 228 -21.70 -13.41 -13.73
CA SER A 228 -22.78 -13.83 -14.63
C SER A 228 -24.12 -13.55 -14.00
N GLY A 229 -25.15 -13.29 -14.82
CA GLY A 229 -26.50 -13.06 -14.34
C GLY A 229 -27.44 -12.71 -15.48
N GLN A 230 -28.62 -12.21 -15.14
CA GLN A 230 -29.62 -11.77 -16.10
C GLN A 230 -29.97 -10.31 -15.84
N VAL A 231 -29.94 -9.49 -16.89
CA VAL A 231 -30.32 -8.08 -16.85
C VAL A 231 -31.65 -7.91 -17.58
N ASN A 232 -32.65 -7.40 -16.85
CA ASN A 232 -33.94 -7.06 -17.41
C ASN A 232 -34.19 -5.55 -17.28
N ILE A 233 -34.41 -4.86 -18.40
CA ILE A 233 -34.78 -3.44 -18.41
C ILE A 233 -36.09 -3.27 -19.17
N ASN A 234 -37.09 -2.74 -18.48
CA ASN A 234 -38.45 -2.55 -19.01
C ASN A 234 -38.95 -1.17 -18.62
N SER A 235 -39.69 -0.49 -19.50
CA SER A 235 -40.46 0.68 -19.08
C SER A 235 -41.62 0.26 -18.18
N TYR A 236 -42.22 1.19 -17.43
CA TYR A 236 -43.45 0.91 -16.69
C TYR A 236 -44.48 2.05 -16.79
N THR A 237 -45.74 1.65 -16.72
CA THR A 237 -46.89 2.53 -16.45
C THR A 237 -47.46 2.24 -15.05
N ARG A 238 -48.18 3.22 -14.48
CA ARG A 238 -48.83 3.08 -13.17
C ARG A 238 -50.15 2.36 -13.26
#